data_AF-A0A9P7EPU3-F1
#
_entry.id   AF-A0A9P7EPU3-F1
#
_cell.length_a   1.000
_cell.length_b   1.000
_cell.length_c   1.000
_cell.angle_alpha   90.00
_cell.angle_beta   90.00
_cell.angle_gamma   90.00
#
_symmetry.space_group_name_H-M   'P 1'
#
loop_
_entity.id
_entity.type
_entity.pdbx_description
1 polymer ?
#
loop_
_entity_poly.entity_id
_entity_poly.type
_entity_poly.pdbx_seq_one_letter_code
_entity_poly.pdbx_strand_id
1 'polypeptide(L)'
;MPQKRCAIWSSASEDSSNSDSSLSGNESSHSSPTPIIKSKAQKASDKGKQPQKKSLKKPNRSRDSERDQCLHVARWIPRAIDMYVVLKDTFRIGILLEQEESAKDGTLIEDDAAKKERQETLEHVKKDVQERSLRTYKRILTSAPYLRTLIKGNTKKHRKELGHILSEKSRAMMGVNHPQLAAMLCPIKHLAAYRENPKKIQGELQSGHIKMHAAAWPAFAYEGDSPGEDFNPLDMQNGIFKGYLMKRVFQHIFKGPSSALANDGEVVTTRSG
;
A
#
# COMPACT_ATOMS: atom_id res chain seq x y z
N MET A 1 33.00 -27.96 -15.22
CA MET A 1 32.51 -26.90 -14.30
C MET A 1 31.72 -25.89 -15.12
N PRO A 2 30.41 -25.69 -14.87
CA PRO A 2 29.63 -24.73 -15.66
C PRO A 2 29.98 -23.30 -15.25
N GLN A 3 30.45 -22.51 -16.23
CA GLN A 3 30.88 -21.13 -16.06
C GLN A 3 29.66 -20.19 -15.96
N LYS A 4 29.62 -19.34 -14.93
CA LYS A 4 28.58 -18.32 -14.74
C LYS A 4 29.06 -16.99 -15.32
N ARG A 5 28.55 -16.60 -16.49
CA ARG A 5 28.61 -15.21 -16.96
C ARG A 5 27.41 -14.45 -16.39
N CYS A 6 27.66 -13.37 -15.64
CA CYS A 6 26.60 -12.47 -15.20
C CYS A 6 26.30 -11.44 -16.30
N ALA A 7 25.01 -11.26 -16.59
CA ALA A 7 24.55 -10.14 -17.41
C ALA A 7 24.49 -8.88 -16.54
N ILE A 8 25.19 -7.83 -16.97
CA ILE A 8 25.23 -6.52 -16.33
C ILE A 8 23.83 -5.88 -16.42
N TRP A 9 23.34 -5.35 -15.29
CA TRP A 9 22.06 -4.65 -15.21
C TRP A 9 22.27 -3.15 -15.49
N SER A 10 22.36 -2.78 -16.77
CA SER A 10 22.30 -1.37 -17.17
C SER A 10 20.86 -0.86 -17.10
N SER A 11 20.63 0.21 -16.34
CA SER A 11 19.33 0.90 -16.28
C SER A 11 19.30 1.99 -17.34
N ALA A 12 18.42 1.86 -18.34
CA ALA A 12 18.08 2.96 -19.24
C ALA A 12 17.12 3.92 -18.52
N SER A 13 17.49 5.19 -18.47
CA SER A 13 16.65 6.30 -18.02
C SER A 13 15.75 6.73 -19.17
N GLU A 14 14.43 6.73 -18.95
CA GLU A 14 13.48 7.38 -19.86
C GLU A 14 12.90 8.60 -19.14
N ASP A 15 13.39 9.77 -19.53
CA ASP A 15 12.76 11.06 -19.27
C ASP A 15 11.52 11.20 -20.14
N SER A 16 10.40 11.60 -19.54
CA SER A 16 9.26 12.12 -20.31
C SER A 16 8.51 13.16 -19.49
N SER A 17 8.94 14.40 -19.68
CA SER A 17 8.14 15.61 -19.53
C SER A 17 7.18 15.77 -20.70
N ASN A 18 5.90 16.05 -20.45
CA ASN A 18 5.19 17.15 -21.11
C ASN A 18 3.84 17.47 -20.45
N SER A 19 3.63 18.78 -20.28
CA SER A 19 2.41 19.57 -20.10
C SER A 19 1.34 19.18 -21.15
N ASP A 20 0.03 19.46 -21.02
CA ASP A 20 -0.56 20.80 -20.96
C ASP A 20 -2.11 20.74 -20.81
N SER A 21 -2.68 21.92 -20.59
CA SER A 21 -4.05 22.36 -20.31
C SER A 21 -5.24 21.81 -21.12
N SER A 22 -6.44 21.86 -20.51
CA SER A 22 -7.55 22.70 -21.02
C SER A 22 -8.77 22.71 -20.08
N LEU A 23 -9.27 23.93 -19.85
CA LEU A 23 -10.55 24.30 -19.22
C LEU A 23 -11.73 23.97 -20.14
N SER A 24 -12.87 23.60 -19.57
CA SER A 24 -14.19 24.09 -20.02
C SER A 24 -15.23 23.84 -18.95
N GLY A 25 -15.95 24.91 -18.59
CA GLY A 25 -17.14 24.84 -17.76
C GLY A 25 -18.38 24.52 -18.59
N ASN A 26 -19.44 24.11 -17.90
CA ASN A 26 -20.80 24.54 -18.22
C ASN A 26 -21.70 24.30 -17.01
N GLU A 27 -22.30 25.39 -16.54
CA GLU A 27 -23.48 25.41 -15.69
C GLU A 27 -24.72 25.12 -16.55
N SER A 28 -25.70 24.37 -16.02
CA SER A 28 -27.11 24.76 -16.18
C SER A 28 -28.01 24.00 -15.21
N SER A 29 -28.89 24.78 -14.61
CA SER A 29 -29.85 24.55 -13.55
C SER A 29 -31.20 23.96 -14.02
N HIS A 30 -32.04 23.64 -13.01
CA HIS A 30 -33.50 23.48 -13.03
C HIS A 30 -34.03 22.11 -13.51
N SER A 31 -35.10 21.53 -12.98
CA SER A 31 -36.00 21.79 -11.84
C SER A 31 -36.96 20.59 -11.80
N SER A 32 -37.31 20.09 -10.61
CA SER A 32 -38.43 19.18 -10.40
C SER A 32 -39.76 19.82 -10.86
N PRO A 33 -40.80 19.05 -11.22
CA PRO A 33 -41.75 18.59 -10.19
C PRO A 33 -42.42 17.22 -10.44
N THR A 34 -42.76 16.54 -9.34
CA THR A 34 -43.78 15.48 -9.24
C THR A 34 -45.19 16.03 -9.48
N PRO A 35 -46.19 15.20 -9.87
CA PRO A 35 -47.14 14.72 -8.86
C PRO A 35 -47.88 13.36 -9.11
N ILE A 36 -48.26 12.74 -7.98
CA ILE A 36 -49.60 12.17 -7.64
C ILE A 36 -50.07 10.79 -8.20
N ILE A 37 -50.06 9.81 -7.28
CA ILE A 37 -51.14 8.90 -6.81
C ILE A 37 -52.11 8.29 -7.84
N LYS A 38 -52.18 6.94 -7.87
CA LYS A 38 -53.44 6.16 -7.65
C LYS A 38 -53.20 4.66 -7.46
N SER A 39 -53.76 4.18 -6.35
CA SER A 39 -53.98 2.81 -5.93
C SER A 39 -54.93 2.03 -6.85
N LYS A 40 -54.67 0.73 -7.07
CA LYS A 40 -55.72 -0.29 -7.06
C LYS A 40 -55.16 -1.69 -6.85
N ALA A 41 -55.85 -2.42 -5.99
CA ALA A 41 -55.57 -3.77 -5.53
C ALA A 41 -55.71 -4.82 -6.64
N GLN A 42 -54.80 -5.81 -6.65
CA GLN A 42 -54.96 -7.07 -7.38
C GLN A 42 -55.12 -8.21 -6.36
N LYS A 43 -56.19 -8.99 -6.54
CA LYS A 43 -56.46 -10.24 -5.83
C LYS A 43 -56.06 -11.41 -6.74
N ALA A 44 -55.16 -12.23 -6.21
CA ALA A 44 -54.94 -13.68 -6.41
C ALA A 44 -55.33 -14.36 -7.73
N SER A 45 -54.37 -15.06 -8.34
CA SER A 45 -54.45 -16.53 -8.47
C SER A 45 -53.08 -17.16 -8.75
N ASP A 46 -52.63 -17.88 -7.74
CA ASP A 46 -51.80 -19.09 -7.71
C ASP A 46 -51.59 -19.86 -9.04
N LYS A 47 -50.31 -20.15 -9.35
CA LYS A 47 -49.85 -21.43 -9.92
C LYS A 47 -48.32 -21.48 -9.92
N GLY A 48 -47.80 -22.38 -9.09
CA GLY A 48 -46.39 -22.51 -8.74
C GLY A 48 -45.44 -22.73 -9.92
N LYS A 49 -44.30 -22.03 -9.84
CA LYS A 49 -43.03 -22.44 -10.45
C LYS A 49 -41.98 -22.44 -9.34
N GLN A 50 -41.46 -23.63 -9.04
CA GLN A 50 -40.34 -23.77 -8.12
C GLN A 50 -39.16 -22.91 -8.59
N PRO A 51 -38.55 -22.07 -7.73
CA PRO A 51 -37.31 -21.39 -8.07
C PRO A 51 -36.20 -22.45 -8.12
N GLN A 52 -35.65 -22.66 -9.32
CA GLN A 52 -34.39 -23.36 -9.46
C GLN A 52 -33.36 -22.65 -8.58
N LYS A 53 -32.93 -23.33 -7.52
CA LYS A 53 -31.76 -22.96 -6.73
C LYS A 53 -30.56 -22.92 -7.67
N LYS A 54 -30.28 -21.75 -8.27
CA LYS A 54 -28.96 -21.45 -8.81
C LYS A 54 -28.03 -21.47 -7.62
N SER A 55 -27.38 -22.62 -7.40
CA SER A 55 -26.25 -22.72 -6.50
C SER A 55 -25.25 -21.66 -6.98
N LEU A 56 -25.10 -20.61 -6.18
CA LEU A 56 -23.98 -19.70 -6.29
C LEU A 56 -22.74 -20.58 -6.18
N LYS A 57 -22.14 -20.91 -7.34
CA LYS A 57 -20.80 -21.49 -7.41
C LYS A 57 -19.94 -20.56 -6.58
N LYS A 58 -19.57 -21.02 -5.38
CA LYS A 58 -18.59 -20.33 -4.55
C LYS A 58 -17.41 -20.04 -5.47
N PRO A 59 -16.91 -18.79 -5.53
CA PRO A 59 -15.74 -18.49 -6.34
C PRO A 59 -14.66 -19.49 -5.93
N ASN A 60 -14.20 -20.24 -6.92
CA ASN A 60 -13.17 -21.23 -6.72
C ASN A 60 -11.97 -20.45 -6.15
N ARG A 61 -11.72 -20.59 -4.85
CA ARG A 61 -10.50 -20.08 -4.22
C ARG A 61 -9.38 -20.91 -4.83
N SER A 62 -8.93 -20.53 -6.03
CA SER A 62 -7.68 -21.01 -6.58
C SER A 62 -6.66 -20.82 -5.46
N ARG A 63 -6.09 -21.92 -4.96
CA ARG A 63 -4.95 -21.85 -4.06
C ARG A 63 -3.96 -20.93 -4.74
N ASP A 64 -3.74 -19.74 -4.17
CA ASP A 64 -2.69 -18.84 -4.61
C ASP A 64 -1.43 -19.69 -4.72
N SER A 65 -0.80 -19.69 -5.91
CA SER A 65 0.40 -20.51 -6.12
C SER A 65 1.45 -20.12 -5.07
N GLU A 66 2.37 -21.01 -4.71
CA GLU A 66 3.47 -20.66 -3.77
C GLU A 66 4.22 -19.40 -4.23
N ARG A 67 4.29 -19.20 -5.55
CA ARG A 67 4.73 -17.95 -6.16
C ARG A 67 3.87 -16.75 -5.75
N ASP A 68 2.55 -16.82 -5.87
CA ASP A 68 1.65 -15.71 -5.52
C ASP A 68 1.67 -15.39 -4.02
N GLN A 69 1.77 -16.41 -3.17
CA GLN A 69 1.95 -16.23 -1.72
C GLN A 69 3.29 -15.54 -1.42
N CYS A 70 4.37 -15.98 -2.07
CA CYS A 70 5.69 -15.38 -1.90
C CYS A 70 5.73 -13.94 -2.44
N LEU A 71 5.05 -13.66 -3.56
CA LEU A 71 4.92 -12.32 -4.13
C LEU A 71 4.11 -11.38 -3.24
N HIS A 72 3.03 -11.89 -2.63
CA HIS A 72 2.25 -11.13 -1.68
C HIS A 72 3.12 -10.76 -0.47
N VAL A 73 3.79 -11.74 0.11
CA VAL A 73 4.65 -11.59 1.28
C VAL A 73 5.86 -10.68 1.00
N ALA A 74 6.52 -10.82 -0.16
CA ALA A 74 7.63 -9.98 -0.59
C ALA A 74 7.28 -8.49 -0.74
N ARG A 75 6.00 -8.15 -0.96
CA ARG A 75 5.54 -6.75 -1.01
C ARG A 75 5.41 -6.08 0.36
N TRP A 76 5.24 -6.88 1.41
CA TRP A 76 4.99 -6.40 2.77
C TRP A 76 6.20 -6.53 3.69
N ILE A 77 7.01 -7.59 3.52
CA ILE A 77 8.20 -7.85 4.34
C ILE A 77 9.14 -6.63 4.42
N PRO A 78 9.51 -5.96 3.31
CA PRO A 78 10.46 -4.86 3.40
C PRO A 78 9.96 -3.74 4.30
N ARG A 79 8.65 -3.45 4.25
CA ARG A 79 8.01 -2.41 5.07
C ARG A 79 7.90 -2.82 6.54
N ALA A 80 7.77 -4.12 6.82
CA ALA A 80 7.75 -4.64 8.18
C ALA A 80 9.16 -4.66 8.82
N ILE A 81 10.21 -4.78 8.00
CA ILE A 81 11.61 -4.75 8.47
C ILE A 81 12.11 -3.32 8.62
N ASP A 82 11.85 -2.47 7.62
CA ASP A 82 12.34 -1.10 7.57
C ASP A 82 11.39 -0.21 6.76
N MET A 83 10.58 0.58 7.46
CA MET A 83 9.56 1.45 6.86
C MET A 83 10.13 2.58 5.99
N TYR A 84 11.42 2.91 6.14
CA TYR A 84 12.03 4.07 5.49
C TYR A 84 12.91 3.70 4.30
N VAL A 85 13.10 2.41 4.03
CA VAL A 85 14.01 1.95 2.99
C VAL A 85 13.38 2.05 1.60
N VAL A 86 14.16 2.50 0.62
CA VAL A 86 13.79 2.45 -0.79
C VAL A 86 14.14 1.06 -1.31
N LEU A 87 13.14 0.28 -1.72
CA LEU A 87 13.34 -1.15 -1.97
C LEU A 87 14.29 -1.40 -3.15
N LYS A 88 14.18 -0.57 -4.20
CA LYS A 88 15.04 -0.63 -5.38
C LYS A 88 16.51 -0.39 -5.01
N ASP A 89 16.79 0.63 -4.20
CA ASP A 89 18.15 0.96 -3.80
C ASP A 89 18.71 -0.09 -2.84
N THR A 90 17.89 -0.60 -1.93
CA THR A 90 18.27 -1.69 -1.01
C THR A 90 18.74 -2.91 -1.77
N PHE A 91 18.00 -3.33 -2.81
CA PHE A 91 18.37 -4.47 -3.64
C PHE A 91 19.57 -4.17 -4.52
N ARG A 92 19.64 -2.97 -5.11
CA ARG A 92 20.80 -2.57 -5.92
C ARG A 92 22.08 -2.62 -5.08
N ILE A 93 22.11 -1.94 -3.94
CA ILE A 93 23.27 -1.90 -3.03
C ILE A 93 23.57 -3.30 -2.48
N GLY A 94 22.55 -4.04 -2.03
CA GLY A 94 22.72 -5.39 -1.49
C GLY A 94 23.31 -6.37 -2.48
N ILE A 95 22.89 -6.33 -3.76
CA ILE A 95 23.44 -7.16 -4.83
C ILE A 95 24.90 -6.77 -5.12
N LEU A 96 25.21 -5.47 -5.19
CA LEU A 96 26.59 -5.01 -5.42
C LEU A 96 27.53 -5.45 -4.28
N LEU A 97 27.07 -5.37 -3.03
CA LEU A 97 27.86 -5.82 -1.87
C LEU A 97 28.08 -7.35 -1.87
N GLU A 98 27.06 -8.15 -2.22
CA GLU A 98 27.24 -9.61 -2.38
C GLU A 98 28.23 -9.94 -3.52
N GLN A 99 28.22 -9.16 -4.61
CA GLN A 99 29.19 -9.31 -5.70
C GLN A 99 30.60 -8.93 -5.26
N GLU A 100 30.76 -7.86 -4.47
CA GLU A 100 32.06 -7.46 -3.94
C GLU A 100 32.64 -8.54 -3.01
N GLU A 101 31.82 -9.12 -2.13
CA GLU A 101 32.18 -10.26 -1.28
C GLU A 101 32.59 -11.48 -2.15
N SER A 102 31.78 -11.81 -3.15
CA SER A 102 32.05 -12.92 -4.08
C SER A 102 33.34 -12.72 -4.89
N ALA A 103 33.67 -11.47 -5.26
CA ALA A 103 34.90 -11.12 -5.97
C ALA A 103 36.13 -11.23 -5.07
N LYS A 104 36.03 -10.81 -3.79
CA LYS A 104 37.09 -11.00 -2.78
C LYS A 104 37.40 -12.47 -2.55
N ASP A 105 36.38 -13.31 -2.57
CA ASP A 105 36.51 -14.77 -2.42
C ASP A 105 36.93 -15.49 -3.72
N GLY A 106 37.14 -14.76 -4.82
CA GLY A 106 37.53 -15.32 -6.12
C GLY A 106 36.45 -16.13 -6.84
N THR A 107 35.22 -16.11 -6.34
CA THR A 107 34.09 -16.86 -6.92
C THR A 107 33.43 -16.14 -8.09
N LEU A 108 33.58 -14.82 -8.16
CA LEU A 108 33.10 -13.98 -9.26
C LEU A 108 34.27 -13.59 -10.16
N ILE A 109 34.20 -14.01 -11.42
CA ILE A 109 35.09 -13.52 -12.49
C ILE A 109 34.33 -12.43 -13.22
N GLU A 110 34.85 -11.21 -13.15
CA GLU A 110 34.29 -10.02 -13.77
C GLU A 110 35.38 -9.30 -14.56
N ASP A 111 34.95 -8.48 -15.52
CA ASP A 111 35.86 -7.58 -16.21
C ASP A 111 36.16 -6.33 -15.37
N ASP A 112 37.25 -5.64 -15.71
CA ASP A 112 37.69 -4.45 -14.99
C ASP A 112 36.66 -3.31 -15.06
N ALA A 113 35.83 -3.29 -16.12
CA ALA A 113 34.78 -2.29 -16.29
C ALA A 113 33.65 -2.45 -15.27
N ALA A 114 33.12 -3.67 -15.10
CA ALA A 114 32.08 -4.00 -14.13
C ALA A 114 32.58 -3.80 -12.69
N LYS A 115 33.84 -4.16 -12.42
CA LYS A 115 34.47 -3.91 -11.12
C LYS A 115 34.52 -2.42 -10.80
N LYS A 116 34.94 -1.59 -11.76
CA LYS A 116 35.00 -0.14 -11.61
C LYS A 116 33.62 0.47 -11.39
N GLU A 117 32.61 0.10 -12.19
CA GLU A 117 31.23 0.59 -12.04
C GLU A 117 30.65 0.27 -10.66
N ARG A 118 30.89 -0.95 -10.17
CA ARG A 118 30.48 -1.36 -8.82
C ARG A 118 31.15 -0.50 -7.75
N GLN A 119 32.47 -0.35 -7.80
CA GLN A 119 33.22 0.43 -6.81
C GLN A 119 32.76 1.88 -6.80
N GLU A 120 32.64 2.49 -7.97
CA GLU A 120 32.14 3.86 -8.13
C GLU A 120 30.73 3.99 -7.53
N THR A 121 29.81 3.08 -7.83
CA THR A 121 28.46 3.12 -7.25
C THR A 121 28.47 3.01 -5.71
N LEU A 122 29.31 2.14 -5.15
CA LEU A 122 29.40 1.94 -3.70
C LEU A 122 30.10 3.12 -3.01
N GLU A 123 31.13 3.71 -3.60
CA GLU A 123 31.84 4.88 -3.06
C GLU A 123 30.93 6.09 -2.86
N HIS A 124 29.94 6.27 -3.73
CA HIS A 124 28.94 7.34 -3.61
C HIS A 124 27.91 7.09 -2.49
N VAL A 125 27.84 5.88 -1.93
CA VAL A 125 26.91 5.52 -0.87
C VAL A 125 27.65 5.47 0.46
N LYS A 126 27.19 6.24 1.45
CA LYS A 126 27.79 6.24 2.80
C LYS A 126 27.77 4.84 3.42
N LYS A 127 28.81 4.51 4.20
CA LYS A 127 29.01 3.17 4.79
C LYS A 127 27.85 2.72 5.69
N ASP A 128 27.25 3.63 6.46
CA ASP A 128 26.08 3.36 7.30
C ASP A 128 24.85 2.95 6.46
N VAL A 129 24.64 3.62 5.33
CA VAL A 129 23.58 3.29 4.37
C VAL A 129 23.83 1.94 3.71
N GLN A 130 25.09 1.64 3.36
CA GLN A 130 25.46 0.32 2.82
C GLN A 130 25.17 -0.81 3.82
N GLU A 131 25.60 -0.67 5.07
CA GLU A 131 25.39 -1.69 6.10
C GLU A 131 23.89 -1.92 6.39
N ARG A 132 23.13 -0.83 6.53
CA ARG A 132 21.67 -0.89 6.69
C ARG A 132 21.01 -1.59 5.51
N SER A 133 21.39 -1.22 4.28
CA SER A 133 20.86 -1.83 3.05
C SER A 133 21.16 -3.32 2.98
N LEU A 134 22.40 -3.73 3.27
CA LEU A 134 22.81 -5.14 3.28
C LEU A 134 22.05 -5.96 4.32
N ARG A 135 21.90 -5.43 5.54
CA ARG A 135 21.15 -6.08 6.62
C ARG A 135 19.69 -6.29 6.23
N THR A 136 19.05 -5.25 5.70
CA THR A 136 17.65 -5.31 5.26
C THR A 136 17.48 -6.25 4.07
N TYR A 137 18.36 -6.16 3.08
CA TYR A 137 18.41 -7.08 1.93
C TYR A 137 18.51 -8.55 2.37
N LYS A 138 19.48 -8.89 3.24
CA LYS A 138 19.66 -10.27 3.75
C LYS A 138 18.41 -10.75 4.48
N ARG A 139 17.79 -9.92 5.34
CA ARG A 139 16.53 -10.26 6.03
C ARG A 139 15.38 -10.51 5.06
N ILE A 140 15.22 -9.66 4.04
CA ILE A 140 14.18 -9.84 3.01
C ILE A 140 14.38 -11.18 2.30
N LEU A 141 15.61 -11.52 1.91
CA LEU A 141 15.89 -12.78 1.24
C LEU A 141 15.70 -14.02 2.13
N THR A 142 15.88 -13.88 3.44
CA THR A 142 15.56 -14.95 4.40
C THR A 142 14.06 -15.18 4.48
N SER A 143 13.26 -14.10 4.49
CA SER A 143 11.79 -14.19 4.59
C SER A 143 11.10 -14.51 3.25
N ALA A 144 11.72 -14.15 2.12
CA ALA A 144 11.19 -14.37 0.77
C ALA A 144 12.27 -15.03 -0.13
N PRO A 145 12.57 -16.33 0.05
CA PRO A 145 13.67 -17.00 -0.64
C PRO A 145 13.51 -17.05 -2.16
N TYR A 146 12.27 -16.98 -2.69
CA TYR A 146 12.01 -16.90 -4.13
C TYR A 146 12.71 -15.72 -4.82
N LEU A 147 12.93 -14.60 -4.09
CA LEU A 147 13.65 -13.45 -4.63
C LEU A 147 15.09 -13.80 -4.98
N ARG A 148 15.73 -14.75 -4.28
CA ARG A 148 17.07 -15.25 -4.65
C ARG A 148 17.05 -15.91 -6.03
N THR A 149 16.00 -16.64 -6.35
CA THR A 149 15.81 -17.29 -7.66
C THR A 149 15.66 -16.24 -8.76
N LEU A 150 14.92 -15.17 -8.50
CA LEU A 150 14.76 -14.07 -9.46
C LEU A 150 16.07 -13.31 -9.69
N ILE A 151 16.84 -13.02 -8.63
CA ILE A 151 18.14 -12.33 -8.72
C ILE A 151 19.16 -13.17 -9.49
N LYS A 152 19.24 -14.47 -9.19
CA LYS A 152 20.19 -15.38 -9.88
C LYS A 152 19.74 -15.72 -11.30
N GLY A 153 18.50 -15.42 -11.66
CA GLY A 153 17.93 -15.73 -12.95
C GLY A 153 18.36 -14.78 -14.05
N ASN A 154 18.99 -15.29 -15.12
CA ASN A 154 19.38 -14.47 -16.29
C ASN A 154 18.25 -14.28 -17.32
N THR A 155 17.03 -14.76 -17.04
CA THR A 155 15.95 -14.63 -18.03
C THR A 155 15.38 -13.21 -18.02
N LYS A 156 15.00 -12.70 -19.19
CA LYS A 156 14.28 -11.42 -19.30
C LYS A 156 13.01 -11.41 -18.44
N LYS A 157 12.37 -12.57 -18.28
CA LYS A 157 11.21 -12.78 -17.41
C LYS A 157 11.55 -12.52 -15.94
N HIS A 158 12.61 -13.13 -15.41
CA HIS A 158 13.02 -12.93 -14.02
C HIS A 158 13.39 -11.47 -13.74
N ARG A 159 14.11 -10.82 -14.66
CA ARG A 159 14.44 -9.38 -14.53
C ARG A 159 13.18 -8.51 -14.54
N LYS A 160 12.23 -8.75 -15.43
CA LYS A 160 10.96 -8.01 -15.49
C LYS A 160 10.12 -8.23 -14.24
N GLU A 161 10.06 -9.46 -13.75
CA GLU A 161 9.32 -9.82 -12.54
C GLU A 161 9.93 -9.20 -11.28
N LEU A 162 11.25 -9.32 -11.12
CA LEU A 162 11.98 -8.65 -10.04
C LEU A 162 11.80 -7.14 -10.14
N GLY A 163 11.95 -6.56 -11.32
CA GLY A 163 11.70 -5.14 -11.58
C GLY A 163 10.29 -4.71 -11.18
N HIS A 164 9.26 -5.53 -11.44
CA HIS A 164 7.89 -5.24 -11.02
C HIS A 164 7.65 -5.39 -9.52
N ILE A 165 8.37 -6.28 -8.83
CA ILE A 165 8.31 -6.43 -7.36
C ILE A 165 9.03 -5.26 -6.67
N LEU A 166 10.21 -4.90 -7.19
CA LEU A 166 11.05 -3.81 -6.67
C LEU A 166 10.55 -2.43 -7.11
N SER A 167 9.77 -2.37 -8.20
CA SER A 167 8.98 -1.21 -8.57
C SER A 167 8.04 -0.94 -7.43
N GLU A 168 8.40 0.02 -6.59
CA GLU A 168 7.53 0.49 -5.54
C GLU A 168 6.15 0.79 -6.16
N LYS A 169 5.07 0.22 -5.59
CA LYS A 169 3.79 0.93 -5.69
C LYS A 169 4.10 2.31 -5.18
N SER A 170 4.07 3.31 -6.07
CA SER A 170 4.71 4.59 -5.83
C SER A 170 4.31 5.09 -4.46
N ARG A 171 5.24 5.74 -3.75
CA ARG A 171 4.93 6.35 -2.45
C ARG A 171 3.71 7.26 -2.52
N ALA A 172 3.27 7.66 -3.73
CA ALA A 172 1.99 8.30 -4.01
C ALA A 172 0.76 7.59 -3.40
N MET A 173 0.77 6.26 -3.26
CA MET A 173 -0.36 5.50 -2.69
C MET A 173 -0.22 5.23 -1.19
N MET A 174 0.69 5.91 -0.49
CA MET A 174 0.96 5.67 0.93
C MET A 174 0.90 6.94 1.79
N GLY A 175 0.49 6.79 3.05
CA GLY A 175 0.51 7.86 4.06
C GLY A 175 -0.18 9.13 3.57
N VAL A 176 0.46 10.28 3.80
CA VAL A 176 -0.06 11.60 3.38
C VAL A 176 -0.06 11.80 1.85
N ASN A 177 0.52 10.91 1.06
CA ASN A 177 0.46 11.03 -0.40
C ASN A 177 -0.83 10.47 -0.99
N HIS A 178 -1.48 9.54 -0.31
CA HIS A 178 -2.76 8.99 -0.76
C HIS A 178 -3.92 9.85 -0.24
N PRO A 179 -4.81 10.39 -1.08
CA PRO A 179 -5.83 11.35 -0.65
C PRO A 179 -6.73 10.87 0.50
N GLN A 180 -7.12 9.59 0.52
CA GLN A 180 -7.96 9.05 1.60
C GLN A 180 -7.17 8.83 2.90
N LEU A 181 -5.90 8.41 2.79
CA LEU A 181 -5.06 8.21 3.97
C LEU A 181 -4.64 9.56 4.56
N ALA A 182 -4.34 10.54 3.70
CA ALA A 182 -4.07 11.91 4.09
C ALA A 182 -5.24 12.52 4.86
N ALA A 183 -6.48 12.33 4.40
CA ALA A 183 -7.67 12.76 5.14
C ALA A 183 -7.76 12.13 6.53
N MET A 184 -7.49 10.82 6.64
CA MET A 184 -7.51 10.10 7.93
C MET A 184 -6.38 10.51 8.87
N LEU A 185 -5.18 10.75 8.33
CA LEU A 185 -3.97 11.10 9.07
C LEU A 185 -3.86 12.60 9.38
N CYS A 186 -4.61 13.44 8.67
CA CYS A 186 -4.65 14.88 8.88
C CYS A 186 -4.97 15.17 10.36
N PRO A 187 -4.21 16.04 11.03
CA PRO A 187 -4.57 16.47 12.37
C PRO A 187 -5.98 17.02 12.39
N ILE A 188 -6.77 16.63 13.40
CA ILE A 188 -8.20 16.91 13.45
C ILE A 188 -8.54 18.39 13.30
N LYS A 189 -7.68 19.28 13.82
CA LYS A 189 -7.81 20.75 13.72
C LYS A 189 -7.79 21.27 12.29
N HIS A 190 -7.15 20.56 11.36
CA HIS A 190 -7.02 20.95 9.95
C HIS A 190 -7.97 20.16 9.04
N LEU A 191 -8.79 19.26 9.59
CA LEU A 191 -9.68 18.41 8.80
C LEU A 191 -10.74 19.22 8.03
N ALA A 192 -11.32 20.26 8.64
CA ALA A 192 -12.27 21.14 7.97
C ALA A 192 -11.65 21.80 6.73
N ALA A 193 -10.47 22.40 6.89
CA ALA A 193 -9.71 22.97 5.78
C ALA A 193 -9.33 21.92 4.71
N TYR A 194 -9.05 20.68 5.13
CA TYR A 194 -8.77 19.59 4.20
C TYR A 194 -10.02 19.22 3.36
N ARG A 195 -11.21 19.21 3.96
CA ARG A 195 -12.48 18.94 3.25
C ARG A 195 -12.78 20.01 2.20
N GLU A 196 -12.49 21.27 2.52
CA GLU A 196 -12.64 22.38 1.58
C GLU A 196 -11.61 22.32 0.44
N ASN A 197 -10.33 22.11 0.78
CA ASN A 197 -9.22 22.22 -0.17
C ASN A 197 -8.20 21.07 0.01
N PRO A 198 -8.53 19.83 -0.40
CA PRO A 198 -7.74 18.64 -0.08
C PRO A 198 -6.33 18.71 -0.67
N LYS A 199 -6.18 19.17 -1.92
CA LYS A 199 -4.86 19.25 -2.59
C LYS A 199 -3.90 20.21 -1.89
N LYS A 200 -4.41 21.36 -1.42
CA LYS A 200 -3.59 22.38 -0.74
C LYS A 200 -3.11 21.86 0.61
N ILE A 201 -4.04 21.41 1.45
CA ILE A 201 -3.70 20.92 2.79
C ILE A 201 -2.84 19.65 2.70
N GLN A 202 -3.07 18.78 1.72
CA GLN A 202 -2.21 17.65 1.45
C GLN A 202 -0.77 18.07 1.10
N GLY A 203 -0.59 19.11 0.26
CA GLY A 203 0.73 19.67 -0.04
C GLY A 203 1.42 20.28 1.20
N GLU A 204 0.66 20.92 2.08
CA GLU A 204 1.15 21.46 3.36
C GLU A 204 1.56 20.34 4.34
N LEU A 205 0.81 19.24 4.38
CA LEU A 205 1.17 18.04 5.14
C LEU A 205 2.44 17.36 4.58
N GLN A 206 2.56 17.26 3.26
CA GLN A 206 3.72 16.66 2.58
C GLN A 206 4.99 17.49 2.78
N SER A 207 4.88 18.82 2.71
CA SER A 207 6.00 19.75 2.91
C SER A 207 6.35 19.97 4.39
N GLY A 208 5.51 19.51 5.33
CA GLY A 208 5.71 19.66 6.76
C GLY A 208 5.36 21.05 7.32
N HIS A 209 4.67 21.89 6.55
CA HIS A 209 4.12 23.17 7.04
C HIS A 209 3.09 22.92 8.14
N ILE A 210 2.23 21.91 7.95
CA ILE A 210 1.37 21.40 9.03
C ILE A 210 2.17 20.35 9.81
N LYS A 211 2.58 20.71 11.02
CA LYS A 211 3.37 19.83 11.88
C LYS A 211 2.48 18.79 12.58
N MET A 212 2.78 17.51 12.35
CA MET A 212 2.16 16.40 13.06
C MET A 212 2.94 16.09 14.35
N HIS A 213 2.67 16.85 15.41
CA HIS A 213 3.21 16.58 16.74
C HIS A 213 2.47 15.43 17.42
N ALA A 214 3.06 14.84 18.47
CA ALA A 214 2.41 13.75 19.22
C ALA A 214 1.05 14.16 19.84
N ALA A 215 0.85 15.44 20.13
CA ALA A 215 -0.42 15.99 20.60
C ALA A 215 -1.43 16.32 19.49
N ALA A 216 -1.01 16.26 18.22
CA ALA A 216 -1.84 16.52 17.05
C ALA A 216 -2.52 15.23 16.62
N TRP A 217 -3.62 14.89 17.29
CA TRP A 217 -4.34 13.65 17.03
C TRP A 217 -4.91 13.60 15.60
N PRO A 218 -4.75 12.46 14.90
CA PRO A 218 -5.24 12.28 13.55
C PRO A 218 -6.77 12.13 13.52
N ALA A 219 -7.40 12.51 12.41
CA ALA A 219 -8.86 12.45 12.26
C ALA A 219 -9.44 11.06 12.51
N PHE A 220 -8.75 9.98 12.10
CA PHE A 220 -9.25 8.61 12.30
C PHE A 220 -9.39 8.20 13.77
N ALA A 221 -8.77 8.94 14.71
CA ALA A 221 -8.87 8.64 16.13
C ALA A 221 -10.23 9.07 16.72
N TYR A 222 -10.93 10.00 16.08
CA TYR A 222 -12.18 10.56 16.58
C TYR A 222 -13.41 9.82 16.03
N GLU A 223 -14.47 9.80 16.83
CA GLU A 223 -15.79 9.25 16.48
C GLU A 223 -16.42 9.92 15.25
N GLY A 224 -17.36 9.21 14.63
CA GLY A 224 -18.05 9.62 13.42
C GLY A 224 -18.14 8.50 12.38
N ASP A 225 -19.14 8.60 11.50
CA ASP A 225 -19.26 7.75 10.32
C ASP A 225 -18.13 8.04 9.32
N SER A 226 -17.76 9.32 9.19
CA SER A 226 -16.54 9.76 8.54
C SER A 226 -15.47 10.17 9.56
N PRO A 227 -14.15 10.06 9.23
CA PRO A 227 -13.08 10.39 10.15
C PRO A 227 -13.24 11.82 10.70
N GLY A 228 -13.35 11.94 12.03
CA GLY A 228 -13.41 13.22 12.72
C GLY A 228 -14.69 14.05 12.49
N GLU A 229 -15.78 13.41 12.08
CA GLU A 229 -17.07 14.08 11.86
C GLU A 229 -17.66 14.68 13.13
N ASP A 230 -17.62 13.92 14.23
CA ASP A 230 -18.21 14.31 15.51
C ASP A 230 -17.22 15.06 16.41
N PHE A 231 -16.13 15.59 15.83
CA PHE A 231 -15.12 16.30 16.59
C PHE A 231 -15.65 17.62 17.15
N ASN A 232 -15.57 17.76 18.48
CA ASN A 232 -15.90 19.01 19.16
C ASN A 232 -14.61 19.76 19.55
N PRO A 233 -14.35 20.97 19.02
CA PRO A 233 -13.17 21.73 19.39
C PRO A 233 -13.18 22.23 20.84
N LEU A 234 -14.37 22.35 21.47
CA LEU A 234 -14.51 22.74 22.87
C LEU A 234 -14.23 21.58 23.84
N ASP A 235 -14.29 20.35 23.35
CA ASP A 235 -14.02 19.14 24.10
C ASP A 235 -13.23 18.14 23.24
N MET A 236 -11.91 18.37 23.17
CA MET A 236 -10.99 17.57 22.36
C MET A 236 -10.83 16.12 22.85
N GLN A 237 -11.28 15.80 24.08
CA GLN A 237 -11.19 14.45 24.62
C GLN A 237 -12.41 13.62 24.25
N ASN A 238 -13.55 14.27 24.00
CA ASN A 238 -14.73 13.55 23.54
C ASN A 238 -14.48 12.88 22.19
N GLY A 239 -14.92 11.63 22.07
CA GLY A 239 -14.79 10.85 20.84
C GLY A 239 -13.39 10.31 20.54
N ILE A 240 -12.33 10.68 21.29
CA ILE A 240 -10.99 10.16 21.02
C ILE A 240 -10.92 8.64 21.26
N PHE A 241 -10.21 7.94 20.37
CA PHE A 241 -10.13 6.47 20.29
C PHE A 241 -11.45 5.74 20.02
N LYS A 242 -12.52 6.48 19.69
CA LYS A 242 -13.80 5.90 19.25
C LYS A 242 -13.97 5.95 17.73
N GLY A 243 -12.94 6.33 16.99
CA GLY A 243 -12.99 6.33 15.53
C GLY A 243 -13.21 4.94 14.92
N TYR A 244 -13.94 4.92 13.81
CA TYR A 244 -14.38 3.72 13.10
C TYR A 244 -13.25 2.70 12.87
N LEU A 245 -12.09 3.16 12.36
CA LEU A 245 -10.96 2.29 12.07
C LEU A 245 -10.38 1.65 13.35
N MET A 246 -10.28 2.42 14.43
CA MET A 246 -9.72 1.92 15.70
C MET A 246 -10.62 0.87 16.33
N LYS A 247 -11.93 1.13 16.38
CA LYS A 247 -12.93 0.16 16.85
C LYS A 247 -12.81 -1.17 16.10
N ARG A 248 -12.73 -1.12 14.77
CA ARG A 248 -12.64 -2.33 13.92
C ARG A 248 -11.31 -3.06 14.06
N VAL A 249 -10.18 -2.34 14.09
CA VAL A 249 -8.86 -2.97 14.31
C VAL A 249 -8.81 -3.65 15.68
N PHE A 250 -9.33 -2.99 16.72
CA PHE A 250 -9.44 -3.57 18.06
C PHE A 250 -10.30 -4.85 18.04
N GLN A 251 -11.50 -4.79 17.46
CA GLN A 251 -12.36 -5.97 17.31
C GLN A 251 -11.68 -7.08 16.50
N HIS A 252 -10.95 -6.75 15.44
CA HIS A 252 -10.22 -7.71 14.62
C HIS A 252 -9.17 -8.47 15.42
N ILE A 253 -8.36 -7.74 16.19
CA ILE A 253 -7.27 -8.31 16.99
C ILE A 253 -7.81 -9.16 18.15
N PHE A 254 -8.81 -8.66 18.89
CA PHE A 254 -9.25 -9.29 20.14
C PHE A 254 -10.46 -10.21 20.02
N LYS A 255 -11.31 -10.03 19.00
CA LYS A 255 -12.53 -10.83 18.79
C LYS A 255 -12.50 -11.65 17.50
N GLY A 256 -11.67 -11.23 16.55
CA GLY A 256 -11.44 -11.91 15.28
C GLY A 256 -12.02 -11.18 14.07
N PRO A 257 -11.70 -11.63 12.83
CA PRO A 257 -12.02 -10.89 11.61
C PRO A 257 -13.51 -10.65 11.36
N SER A 258 -14.37 -11.58 11.75
CA SER A 258 -15.83 -11.46 11.59
C SER A 258 -16.40 -10.35 12.45
N SER A 259 -15.86 -10.14 13.66
CA SER A 259 -16.36 -9.12 14.58
C SER A 259 -16.05 -7.71 14.11
N ALA A 260 -14.93 -7.51 13.39
CA ALA A 260 -14.54 -6.20 12.85
C ALA A 260 -15.43 -5.72 11.70
N LEU A 261 -16.24 -6.61 11.11
CA LEU A 261 -17.16 -6.27 10.02
C LEU A 261 -18.61 -6.09 10.49
N ALA A 262 -18.89 -6.47 11.73
CA ALA A 262 -20.21 -6.31 12.31
C ALA A 262 -20.55 -4.83 12.51
N ASN A 263 -21.83 -4.51 12.42
CA ASN A 263 -22.28 -3.15 12.70
C ASN A 263 -22.28 -2.88 14.21
N ASP A 264 -22.12 -1.61 14.58
CA ASP A 264 -22.15 -1.22 16.00
C ASP A 264 -23.49 -1.64 16.62
N GLY A 265 -23.43 -2.50 17.64
CA GLY A 265 -24.61 -3.07 18.32
C GLY A 265 -25.02 -4.47 17.87
N GLU A 266 -24.43 -5.01 16.80
CA GLU A 266 -24.69 -6.38 16.38
C GLU A 266 -23.95 -7.36 17.30
N VAL A 267 -24.69 -8.23 17.99
CA VAL A 267 -24.12 -9.20 18.93
C VAL A 267 -23.42 -10.30 18.14
N VAL A 268 -22.11 -10.14 17.95
CA VAL A 268 -21.28 -11.22 17.39
C VAL A 268 -20.96 -12.19 18.51
N THR A 269 -21.45 -13.43 18.37
CA THR A 269 -21.14 -14.51 19.29
C THR A 269 -19.63 -14.74 19.31
N THR A 270 -19.01 -14.49 20.46
CA THR A 270 -17.60 -14.87 20.69
C THR A 270 -17.50 -16.38 20.65
N ARG A 271 -16.56 -16.93 19.87
CA ARG A 271 -16.22 -18.35 19.97
C ARG A 271 -15.70 -18.60 21.38
N SER A 272 -16.45 -19.36 22.18
CA SER A 272 -15.94 -19.99 23.38
C SER A 272 -14.79 -20.92 22.98
N GLY A 273 -13.59 -20.62 23.49
CA GLY A 273 -12.41 -21.49 23.36
C GLY A 273 -12.56 -22.75 24.19
#